data_AF-A0A8R1EDL7-F1
#
_entry.id   AF-A0A8R1EDL7-F1
#
_cell.length_a   1.000
_cell.length_b   1.000
_cell.length_c   1.000
_cell.angle_alpha   90.00
_cell.angle_beta   90.00
_cell.angle_gamma   90.00
#
_symmetry.space_group_name_H-M   'P 1'
#
loop_
_entity.id
_entity.type
_entity.pdbx_description
1 polymer ?
#
loop_
_entity_poly.entity_id
_entity_poly.type
_entity_poly.pdbx_seq_one_letter_code
_entity_poly.pdbx_strand_id
1 'polypeptide(L)'
;MKSLINERVPFYVCTVYVYSMGTTTGLVIAGVAGATALVISAAAVPFVAPALRRVCIPYVPATPAQLANVSRALSLATNNSKGTLIDLGSGDGRVVSLF
;
A
#
# COMPACT_ATOMS: atom_id res chain seq x y z
N MET A 1 -0.47 32.72 -56.68
CA MET A 1 -0.14 32.59 -55.23
C MET A 1 -1.39 32.52 -54.33
N LYS A 2 -2.48 31.84 -54.75
CA LYS A 2 -3.74 31.71 -53.97
C LYS A 2 -4.12 30.25 -53.60
N SER A 3 -3.35 29.26 -54.05
CA SER A 3 -3.67 27.83 -53.86
C SER A 3 -3.27 27.28 -52.47
N LEU A 4 -2.14 27.75 -51.91
CA LEU A 4 -1.57 27.20 -50.67
C LEU A 4 -2.32 27.60 -49.39
N ILE A 5 -3.21 28.59 -49.46
CA ILE A 5 -3.99 29.04 -48.29
C ILE A 5 -5.13 28.06 -48.03
N ASN A 6 -5.78 27.53 -49.09
CA ASN A 6 -6.98 26.70 -48.96
C ASN A 6 -6.70 25.30 -48.37
N GLU A 7 -5.51 24.73 -48.60
CA GLU A 7 -5.11 23.44 -48.00
C GLU A 7 -4.56 23.56 -46.58
N ARG A 8 -4.08 24.74 -46.17
CA ARG A 8 -3.57 24.99 -44.81
C ARG A 8 -4.68 25.15 -43.78
N VAL A 9 -5.84 25.71 -44.15
CA VAL A 9 -6.98 25.89 -43.24
C VAL A 9 -7.54 24.57 -42.69
N PRO A 10 -7.83 23.53 -43.51
CA PRO A 10 -8.36 22.27 -42.99
C PRO A 10 -7.33 21.51 -42.12
N PHE A 11 -6.03 21.60 -42.44
CA PHE A 11 -4.98 21.01 -41.62
C PHE A 11 -4.84 21.71 -40.26
N TYR A 12 -4.87 23.05 -40.24
CA TYR A 12 -4.82 23.82 -39.00
C TYR A 12 -6.06 23.56 -38.12
N VAL A 13 -7.26 23.54 -38.71
CA VAL A 13 -8.50 23.23 -37.98
C VAL A 13 -8.47 21.81 -37.43
N CYS A 14 -8.08 20.81 -38.22
CA CYS A 14 -7.96 19.42 -37.76
C CYS A 14 -6.95 19.28 -36.61
N THR A 15 -5.79 19.93 -36.73
CA THR A 15 -4.77 19.92 -35.66
C THR A 15 -5.30 20.55 -34.38
N VAL A 16 -5.96 21.71 -34.45
CA VAL A 16 -6.54 22.38 -33.27
C VAL A 16 -7.67 21.56 -32.66
N TYR A 17 -8.54 20.94 -33.47
CA TYR A 17 -9.64 20.09 -32.98
C TYR A 17 -9.11 18.82 -32.31
N VAL A 18 -8.10 18.16 -32.90
CA VAL A 18 -7.45 16.98 -32.33
C VAL A 18 -6.70 17.33 -31.04
N TYR A 19 -5.99 18.45 -30.99
CA TYR A 19 -5.38 18.95 -29.74
C TYR A 19 -6.44 19.26 -28.69
N SER A 20 -7.53 19.94 -29.06
CA SER A 20 -8.63 20.28 -28.14
C SER A 20 -9.30 19.01 -27.56
N MET A 21 -9.59 18.01 -28.39
CA MET A 21 -10.17 16.71 -27.98
C MET A 21 -9.18 15.81 -27.21
N GLY A 22 -7.89 15.84 -27.57
CA GLY A 22 -6.83 15.11 -26.89
C GLY A 22 -6.54 15.66 -25.49
N THR A 23 -6.67 16.98 -25.30
CA THR A 23 -6.41 17.63 -24.02
C THR A 23 -7.47 17.25 -22.98
N THR A 24 -8.76 17.25 -23.32
CA THR A 24 -9.82 16.87 -22.38
C THR A 24 -9.78 15.39 -21.99
N THR A 25 -9.54 14.50 -22.95
CA THR A 25 -9.46 13.05 -22.67
C THR A 25 -8.21 12.72 -21.87
N GLY A 26 -7.06 13.30 -22.22
CA GLY A 26 -5.81 13.14 -21.47
C GLY A 26 -5.91 13.67 -20.04
N LEU A 27 -6.58 14.81 -19.83
CA LEU A 27 -6.83 15.37 -18.50
C LEU A 27 -7.71 14.47 -17.64
N VAL A 28 -8.78 13.88 -18.21
CA VAL A 28 -9.64 12.94 -17.48
C VAL A 28 -8.86 11.70 -17.05
N ILE A 29 -8.07 11.11 -17.96
CA ILE A 29 -7.24 9.93 -17.66
C ILE A 29 -6.22 10.25 -16.56
N ALA A 30 -5.52 11.38 -16.67
CA ALA A 30 -4.55 11.80 -15.67
C ALA A 30 -5.22 12.06 -14.31
N GLY A 31 -6.41 12.67 -14.29
CA GLY A 31 -7.19 12.91 -13.08
C GLY A 31 -7.61 11.62 -12.39
N VAL A 32 -8.13 10.64 -13.14
CA VAL A 32 -8.51 9.33 -12.60
C VAL A 32 -7.30 8.57 -12.07
N ALA A 33 -6.18 8.55 -12.82
CA ALA A 33 -4.96 7.88 -12.39
C ALA A 33 -4.39 8.50 -11.11
N GLY A 34 -4.31 9.84 -11.04
CA GLY A 34 -3.84 10.56 -9.86
C GLY A 34 -4.74 10.35 -8.64
N ALA A 35 -6.06 10.45 -8.81
CA ALA A 35 -7.02 10.21 -7.72
C ALA A 35 -6.90 8.76 -7.19
N THR A 36 -6.77 7.78 -8.09
CA THR A 36 -6.60 6.37 -7.72
C THR A 36 -5.32 6.17 -6.93
N ALA A 37 -4.20 6.74 -7.38
CA ALA A 37 -2.92 6.66 -6.68
C ALA A 37 -2.97 7.27 -5.28
N LEU A 38 -3.64 8.42 -5.12
CA LEU A 38 -3.83 9.07 -3.83
C LEU A 38 -4.69 8.25 -2.88
N VAL A 39 -5.80 7.68 -3.36
CA VAL A 39 -6.70 6.83 -2.56
C VAL A 39 -5.95 5.58 -2.06
N ILE A 40 -5.24 4.88 -2.95
CA ILE A 40 -4.46 3.70 -2.58
C ILE A 40 -3.39 4.09 -1.55
N SER A 41 -2.68 5.20 -1.78
CA SER A 41 -1.64 5.68 -0.87
C SER A 41 -2.21 6.00 0.52
N ALA A 42 -3.32 6.73 0.59
CA ALA A 42 -3.99 7.07 1.85
C ALA A 42 -4.49 5.81 2.59
N ALA A 43 -5.06 4.85 1.86
CA ALA A 43 -5.50 3.57 2.42
C ALA A 43 -4.33 2.72 2.95
N ALA A 44 -3.14 2.86 2.38
CA ALA A 44 -1.94 2.15 2.81
C ALA A 44 -1.27 2.77 4.06
N VAL A 45 -1.51 4.05 4.35
CA VAL A 45 -0.91 4.76 5.50
C VAL A 45 -1.00 3.98 6.82
N PRO A 46 -2.15 3.45 7.28
CA PRO A 46 -2.22 2.76 8.58
C PRO A 46 -1.35 1.49 8.65
N PHE A 47 -0.99 0.89 7.51
CA PHE A 47 -0.15 -0.31 7.46
C PHE A 47 1.35 0.04 7.37
N VAL A 48 1.69 1.13 6.70
CA VAL A 48 3.08 1.56 6.51
C VAL A 48 3.56 2.49 7.63
N ALA A 49 2.70 3.35 8.17
CA ALA A 49 3.05 4.31 9.21
C ALA A 49 3.65 3.66 10.48
N PRO A 50 3.18 2.49 10.97
CA PRO A 50 3.81 1.81 12.10
C PRO A 50 5.28 1.42 11.85
N ALA A 51 5.66 1.14 10.60
CA ALA A 51 7.04 0.82 10.23
C ALA A 51 7.94 2.08 10.20
N LEU A 52 7.36 3.27 10.06
CA LEU A 52 8.08 4.56 9.99
C LEU A 52 8.29 5.24 11.35
N ARG A 53 7.94 4.59 12.46
CA ARG A 53 8.14 5.16 13.81
C ARG A 53 9.65 5.28 14.10
N ARG A 54 10.10 6.47 14.52
CA ARG A 54 11.51 6.71 14.88
C ARG A 54 12.02 5.86 16.04
N VAL A 55 11.14 5.59 17.01
CA VAL A 55 11.47 4.81 18.20
C VAL A 55 11.04 3.38 17.93
N CYS A 56 12.00 2.47 17.74
CA CYS A 56 11.74 1.04 17.76
C CYS A 56 11.36 0.61 19.19
N ILE A 57 10.53 -0.43 19.34
CA ILE A 57 10.29 -1.01 20.68
C ILE A 57 11.63 -1.64 21.08
N PRO A 58 12.23 -1.26 22.22
CA PRO A 58 13.48 -1.89 22.65
C PRO A 58 13.23 -3.38 22.89
N TYR A 59 14.22 -4.20 22.55
CA TYR A 59 14.16 -5.61 22.88
C TYR A 59 14.19 -5.78 24.41
N VAL A 60 13.12 -6.32 24.96
CA VAL A 60 13.02 -6.70 26.37
C VAL A 60 12.63 -8.18 26.42
N PRO A 61 13.46 -9.06 27.01
CA PRO A 61 13.22 -10.48 27.00
C PRO A 61 11.95 -10.84 27.79
N ALA A 62 11.11 -11.71 27.22
CA ALA A 62 9.96 -12.25 27.95
C ALA A 62 10.42 -13.13 29.12
N THR A 63 9.85 -12.90 30.30
CA THR A 63 10.15 -13.68 31.51
C THR A 63 9.59 -15.10 31.43
N PRO A 64 10.13 -16.06 32.19
CA PRO A 64 9.58 -17.43 32.25
C PRO A 64 8.09 -17.47 32.63
N ALA A 65 7.66 -16.60 33.54
CA ALA A 65 6.26 -16.50 33.94
C ALA A 65 5.36 -16.00 32.79
N GLN A 66 5.84 -15.06 31.97
CA GLN A 66 5.10 -14.60 30.80
C GLN A 66 4.98 -15.70 29.74
N LEU A 67 6.05 -16.45 29.49
CA LEU A 67 6.04 -17.58 28.55
C LEU A 67 5.05 -18.66 28.99
N ALA A 68 5.03 -18.99 30.28
CA ALA A 68 4.06 -19.94 30.85
C ALA A 68 2.60 -19.44 30.77
N ASN A 69 2.38 -18.13 30.91
CA ASN A 69 1.04 -17.56 30.78
C ASN A 69 0.56 -17.59 29.32
N VAL A 70 1.43 -17.27 28.36
CA VAL A 70 1.10 -17.34 26.92
C VAL A 70 0.82 -18.78 26.50
N SER A 71 1.64 -19.76 26.94
CA SER A 71 1.39 -21.16 26.62
C SER A 71 0.06 -21.64 27.17
N ARG A 72 -0.25 -21.32 28.43
CA ARG A 72 -1.55 -21.63 29.03
C ARG A 72 -2.70 -20.97 28.28
N ALA A 73 -2.58 -19.69 27.91
CA ALA A 73 -3.63 -18.98 27.18
C ALA A 73 -3.89 -19.60 25.79
N LEU A 74 -2.82 -19.97 25.06
CA LEU A 74 -2.92 -20.66 23.77
C LEU A 74 -3.57 -22.03 23.91
N SER A 75 -3.14 -22.83 24.88
CA SER A 75 -3.74 -24.15 25.15
C SER A 75 -5.24 -24.04 25.45
N LEU A 76 -5.68 -23.02 26.20
CA LEU A 76 -7.09 -22.80 26.46
C LEU A 76 -7.84 -22.34 25.20
N ALA A 77 -7.28 -21.41 24.44
CA ALA A 77 -7.91 -20.87 23.23
C ALA A 77 -8.07 -21.93 22.12
N THR A 78 -7.16 -22.90 22.04
CA THR A 78 -7.20 -23.98 21.05
C THR A 78 -7.86 -25.25 21.55
N ASN A 79 -8.45 -25.26 22.76
CA ASN A 79 -8.93 -26.48 23.42
C ASN A 79 -7.86 -27.60 23.45
N ASN A 80 -6.62 -27.23 23.73
CA ASN A 80 -5.42 -28.07 23.69
C ASN A 80 -5.09 -28.67 22.31
N SER A 81 -5.71 -28.18 21.25
CA SER A 81 -5.39 -28.60 19.87
C SER A 81 -4.09 -27.93 19.42
N LYS A 82 -3.26 -28.68 18.69
CA LYS A 82 -2.04 -28.15 18.07
C LYS A 82 -2.37 -27.46 16.76
N GLY A 83 -1.76 -26.29 16.51
CA GLY A 83 -1.92 -25.51 15.29
C GLY A 83 -0.67 -24.70 15.00
N THR A 84 -0.62 -24.06 13.83
CA THR A 84 0.51 -23.20 13.45
C THR A 84 0.47 -21.90 14.25
N LEU A 85 1.58 -21.57 14.91
CA LEU A 85 1.77 -20.31 15.62
C LEU A 85 2.68 -19.39 14.81
N ILE A 86 2.29 -18.12 14.67
CA ILE A 86 3.11 -17.07 14.07
C ILE A 86 3.48 -16.09 15.18
N ASP A 87 4.78 -16.00 15.49
CA ASP A 87 5.30 -15.06 16.49
C ASP A 87 5.79 -13.77 15.81
N LEU A 88 4.97 -12.72 15.88
CA LEU A 88 5.27 -11.43 15.27
C LEU A 88 6.17 -10.59 16.20
N GLY A 89 7.41 -10.36 15.76
CA GLY A 89 8.40 -9.62 16.55
C GLY A 89 9.19 -10.49 17.52
N SER A 90 9.56 -11.71 17.10
CA SER A 90 10.14 -12.78 17.93
C SER A 90 11.42 -12.42 18.70
N GLY A 91 12.15 -11.37 18.32
CA GLY A 91 13.35 -10.94 19.01
C GLY A 91 14.44 -12.03 19.00
N ASP A 92 14.67 -12.68 20.14
CA ASP A 92 15.64 -13.78 20.28
C ASP A 92 15.08 -15.18 20.03
N GLY A 93 13.80 -15.30 19.65
CA GLY A 93 13.20 -16.58 19.25
C GLY A 93 12.75 -17.47 20.41
N ARG A 94 12.76 -16.99 21.66
CA ARG A 94 12.39 -17.86 22.81
C ARG A 94 10.95 -18.38 22.76
N VAL A 95 10.01 -17.63 22.18
CA VAL A 95 8.61 -18.07 22.01
C VAL A 95 8.55 -19.18 20.96
N VAL A 96 9.17 -19.01 19.79
CA VAL A 96 9.16 -20.04 18.75
C VAL A 96 9.85 -21.34 19.20
N SER A 97 10.84 -21.25 20.09
CA SER A 97 11.51 -22.45 20.65
C SER A 97 10.65 -23.25 21.64
N LEU A 98 9.54 -22.67 22.14
CA LEU A 98 8.66 -23.29 23.13
C LEU A 98 7.45 -24.00 22.52
N PHE A 99 7.09 -23.72 21.26
CA PHE A 99 5.83 -24.18 20.64
C PHE A 99 6.06 -25.05 19.41
#